data_AF-A0A7C6YER5-F1
#
_entry.id   AF-A0A7C6YER5-F1
#
_cell.length_a   1.000
_cell.length_b   1.000
_cell.length_c   1.000
_cell.angle_alpha   90.00
_cell.angle_beta   90.00
_cell.angle_gamma   90.00
#
_symmetry.space_group_name_H-M   'P 1'
#
loop_
_entity.id
_entity.type
_entity.pdbx_description
1 polymer ?
#
loop_
_entity_poly.entity_id
_entity_poly.type
_entity_poly.pdbx_seq_one_letter_code
_entity_poly.pdbx_strand_id
1 'polypeptide(L)'
;WFRRISPVSFNLSAVYVDLGWEVDLSPLRDLAAALHVPLHVERTAISRIVFEKRQEKNPCSLCAKLRRGALNQAALTLGARKVALGHHLDDAIETFFLNLIYTGQMGTFTPSVFLDRTAITTIRPLIQLPGDTVAALARRERLPVLKNPCPASEHTCRQEMKELVEELDRRYPGFRYKFRAALLNSSFWTE
;
A
#
# COMPACT_ATOMS: atom_id res chain seq x y z
N TRP A 1 -8.05 -14.33 15.80
CA TRP A 1 -8.63 -15.58 15.27
C TRP A 1 -7.75 -16.24 14.20
N PHE A 2 -7.41 -15.57 13.07
CA PHE A 2 -6.59 -16.17 12.00
C PHE A 2 -5.23 -16.75 12.47
N ARG A 3 -4.51 -16.06 13.36
CA ARG A 3 -3.28 -16.59 13.99
C ARG A 3 -3.46 -17.94 14.71
N ARG A 4 -4.67 -18.24 15.21
CA ARG A 4 -4.97 -19.48 15.96
C ARG A 4 -5.27 -20.68 15.05
N ILE A 5 -5.73 -20.42 13.82
CA ILE A 5 -6.12 -21.48 12.86
C ILE A 5 -5.14 -21.60 11.69
N SER A 6 -4.19 -20.67 11.57
CA SER A 6 -3.17 -20.68 10.54
C SER A 6 -2.25 -21.89 10.71
N PRO A 7 -1.94 -22.64 9.63
CA PRO A 7 -0.96 -23.72 9.67
C PRO A 7 0.48 -23.20 9.87
N VAL A 8 0.68 -21.88 9.80
CA VAL A 8 1.97 -21.22 10.01
C VAL A 8 1.92 -20.37 11.26
N SER A 9 2.91 -20.53 12.14
CA SER A 9 3.10 -19.66 13.30
C SER A 9 3.74 -18.34 12.90
N PHE A 10 3.15 -17.23 13.32
CA PHE A 10 3.71 -15.89 13.11
C PHE A 10 3.32 -14.91 14.20
N ASN A 11 4.19 -13.92 14.39
CA ASN A 11 3.93 -12.72 15.16
C ASN A 11 3.58 -11.58 14.20
N LEU A 12 2.74 -10.67 14.67
CA LEU A 12 2.28 -9.53 13.90
C LEU A 12 2.50 -8.27 14.73
N SER A 13 3.12 -7.28 14.11
CA SER A 13 3.24 -5.91 14.64
C SER A 13 2.74 -4.95 13.57
N ALA A 14 1.95 -3.97 13.96
CA ALA A 14 1.53 -2.87 13.11
C ALA A 14 2.60 -1.78 13.14
N VAL A 15 2.88 -1.16 11.99
CA VAL A 15 3.79 -0.02 11.89
C VAL A 15 3.04 1.13 11.24
N TYR A 16 3.03 2.28 11.92
CA TYR A 16 2.57 3.55 11.35
C TYR A 16 3.78 4.45 11.12
N VAL A 17 3.99 4.88 9.88
CA VAL A 17 5.04 5.85 9.53
C VAL A 17 4.46 7.25 9.64
N ASP A 18 4.82 7.95 10.71
CA ASP A 18 4.43 9.33 10.94
C ASP A 18 5.31 10.26 10.08
N LEU A 19 4.66 10.98 9.18
CA LEU A 19 5.32 11.86 8.21
C LEU A 19 5.68 13.23 8.81
N GLY A 20 5.22 13.54 10.02
CA GLY A 20 5.38 14.83 10.67
C GLY A 20 4.18 15.77 10.49
N TRP A 21 2.98 15.22 10.26
CA TRP A 21 1.72 15.97 10.26
C TRP A 21 0.85 15.52 11.42
N GLU A 22 -0.02 16.41 11.91
CA GLU A 22 -0.95 16.05 12.97
C GLU A 22 -2.04 15.10 12.43
N VAL A 23 -2.03 13.87 12.94
CA VAL A 23 -3.03 12.83 12.65
C VAL A 23 -3.49 12.23 13.96
N ASP A 24 -4.80 12.19 14.19
CA ASP A 24 -5.36 11.45 15.31
C ASP A 24 -5.19 9.94 15.11
N LEU A 25 -4.30 9.33 15.89
CA LEU A 25 -4.03 7.89 15.86
C LEU A 25 -4.88 7.09 16.84
N SER A 26 -5.77 7.73 17.61
CA SER A 26 -6.61 7.04 18.60
C SER A 26 -7.39 5.87 17.99
N PRO A 27 -8.05 6.01 16.82
CA PRO A 27 -8.77 4.89 16.20
C PRO A 27 -7.86 3.72 15.83
N LEU A 28 -6.62 4.00 15.41
CA LEU A 28 -5.64 2.96 15.07
C LEU A 28 -5.09 2.27 16.34
N ARG A 29 -4.87 3.02 17.41
CA ARG A 29 -4.44 2.50 18.72
C ARG A 29 -5.51 1.58 19.31
N ASP A 30 -6.77 1.99 19.26
CA ASP A 30 -7.90 1.22 19.76
C ASP A 30 -8.07 -0.08 18.99
N LEU A 31 -7.97 -0.03 17.66
CA LEU A 31 -8.00 -1.23 16.81
C LEU A 31 -6.85 -2.18 17.12
N ALA A 32 -5.62 -1.66 17.23
CA ALA A 32 -4.44 -2.45 17.53
C ALA A 32 -4.54 -3.14 18.90
N ALA A 33 -5.04 -2.43 19.91
CA ALA A 33 -5.31 -2.97 21.24
C ALA A 33 -6.37 -4.07 21.21
N ALA A 34 -7.51 -3.84 20.55
CA ALA A 34 -8.58 -4.83 20.41
C ALA A 34 -8.09 -6.12 19.71
N LEU A 35 -7.23 -5.98 18.70
CA LEU A 35 -6.64 -7.10 17.97
C LEU A 35 -5.44 -7.75 18.68
N HIS A 36 -4.98 -7.19 19.81
CA HIS A 36 -3.78 -7.62 20.53
C HIS A 36 -2.53 -7.62 19.63
N VAL A 37 -2.38 -6.55 18.84
CA VAL A 37 -1.27 -6.34 17.91
C VAL A 37 -0.46 -5.13 18.40
N PRO A 38 0.85 -5.27 18.68
CA PRO A 38 1.70 -4.13 19.01
C PRO A 38 1.71 -3.10 17.87
N LEU A 39 1.55 -1.83 18.20
CA LEU A 39 1.63 -0.71 17.26
C LEU A 39 2.93 0.07 17.49
N HIS A 40 3.84 0.02 16.51
CA HIS A 40 5.03 0.85 16.44
C HIS A 40 4.76 2.11 15.63
N VAL A 41 5.08 3.28 16.18
CA VAL A 41 4.98 4.56 15.48
C VAL A 41 6.37 5.03 15.11
N GLU A 42 6.71 4.93 13.82
CA GLU A 42 7.99 5.37 13.27
C GLU A 42 7.90 6.86 12.93
N ARG A 43 8.50 7.71 13.77
CA ARG A 43 8.50 9.16 13.58
C ARG A 43 9.53 9.59 12.57
N THR A 44 9.11 10.35 11.57
CA THR A 44 10.00 10.82 10.50
C THR A 44 9.86 12.32 10.26
N ALA A 45 10.83 12.91 9.55
CA ALA A 45 10.77 14.28 9.07
C ALA A 45 10.44 14.34 7.56
N ILE A 46 9.71 13.35 7.03
CA ILE A 46 9.48 13.20 5.59
C ILE A 46 8.71 14.39 5.02
N SER A 47 7.66 14.87 5.70
CA SER A 47 6.87 16.03 5.25
C SER A 47 7.78 17.24 5.03
N ARG A 48 8.59 17.59 6.04
CA ARG A 48 9.56 18.68 6.00
C ARG A 48 10.59 18.51 4.87
N ILE A 49 11.16 17.30 4.72
CA ILE A 49 12.14 17.03 3.65
C ILE A 49 11.51 17.24 2.26
N VAL A 50 10.31 16.72 2.05
CA VAL A 50 9.64 16.74 0.74
C VAL A 50 9.13 18.14 0.40
N PHE A 51 8.43 18.80 1.33
CA PHE A 51 7.68 20.03 1.06
C PHE A 51 8.41 21.33 1.42
N GLU A 52 9.36 21.31 2.36
CA GLU A 52 10.12 22.52 2.72
C GLU A 52 11.53 22.52 2.12
N LYS A 53 12.22 21.38 2.11
CA LYS A 53 13.64 21.32 1.71
C LYS A 53 13.87 21.02 0.23
N ARG A 54 13.22 19.96 -0.30
CA ARG A 54 13.51 19.43 -1.63
C ARG A 54 12.61 20.06 -2.70
N GLN A 55 11.31 20.18 -2.43
CA GLN A 55 10.34 20.82 -3.33
C GLN A 55 10.44 20.32 -4.78
N GLU A 56 10.64 19.02 -4.95
CA GLU A 56 10.72 18.41 -6.28
C GLU A 56 9.39 18.55 -7.01
N LYS A 57 9.43 18.66 -8.35
CA LYS A 57 8.22 18.76 -9.19
C LYS A 57 7.22 17.63 -8.94
N ASN A 58 7.69 16.44 -8.57
CA ASN A 58 6.86 15.31 -8.16
C ASN A 58 7.16 14.91 -6.71
N PRO A 59 6.55 15.59 -5.72
CA PRO A 59 6.82 15.34 -4.30
C PRO A 59 6.38 13.92 -3.87
N CYS A 60 5.37 13.36 -4.54
CA CYS A 60 4.83 12.03 -4.24
C CYS A 60 5.85 10.91 -4.50
N SER A 61 6.66 11.03 -5.55
CA SER A 61 7.71 10.05 -5.87
C SER A 61 8.77 9.96 -4.76
N LEU A 62 9.31 11.11 -4.34
CA LEU A 62 10.28 11.19 -3.25
C LEU A 62 9.66 10.73 -1.92
N CYS A 63 8.44 11.20 -1.59
CA CYS A 63 7.72 10.80 -0.39
C CYS A 63 7.50 9.28 -0.32
N ALA A 64 7.09 8.65 -1.43
CA ALA A 64 6.92 7.21 -1.49
C ALA A 64 8.24 6.45 -1.26
N LYS A 65 9.35 6.95 -1.81
CA LYS A 65 10.68 6.36 -1.59
C LYS A 65 11.11 6.44 -0.13
N LEU A 66 10.94 7.59 0.51
CA LEU A 66 11.31 7.80 1.91
C LEU A 66 10.43 6.98 2.86
N ARG A 67 9.11 6.91 2.61
CA ARG A 67 8.18 6.08 3.40
C ARG A 67 8.55 4.60 3.37
N ARG A 68 8.88 4.07 2.19
CA ARG A 68 9.35 2.67 2.06
C ARG A 68 10.65 2.45 2.84
N GLY A 69 11.59 3.40 2.79
CA GLY A 69 12.83 3.36 3.57
C GLY A 69 12.56 3.29 5.07
N ALA A 70 11.75 4.21 5.59
CA ALA A 70 11.37 4.25 7.00
C ALA A 70 10.64 2.97 7.46
N LEU A 71 9.69 2.49 6.66
CA LEU A 71 8.94 1.26 6.95
C LEU A 71 9.86 0.03 7.01
N ASN A 72 10.78 -0.10 6.04
CA ASN A 72 11.74 -1.20 6.03
C ASN A 72 12.70 -1.11 7.23
N GLN A 73 13.16 0.09 7.58
CA GLN A 73 14.03 0.29 8.74
C GLN A 73 13.31 -0.08 10.05
N ALA A 74 12.06 0.34 10.22
CA ALA A 74 11.25 -0.04 11.36
C ALA A 74 11.03 -1.56 11.43
N ALA A 75 10.76 -2.20 10.28
CA ALA A 75 10.63 -3.65 10.21
C ALA A 75 11.90 -4.38 10.65
N LEU A 76 13.09 -3.90 10.24
CA LEU A 76 14.37 -4.46 10.70
C LEU A 76 14.56 -4.31 12.20
N THR A 77 14.31 -3.12 12.76
CA THR A 77 14.41 -2.85 14.19
C THR A 77 13.49 -3.74 15.01
N LEU A 78 12.30 -4.07 14.49
CA LEU A 78 11.34 -4.98 15.12
C LEU A 78 11.66 -6.47 14.88
N GLY A 79 12.74 -6.81 14.19
CA GLY A 79 13.12 -8.18 13.86
C GLY A 79 12.18 -8.87 12.87
N ALA A 80 11.40 -8.10 12.10
CA ALA A 80 10.46 -8.64 11.13
C ALA A 80 11.17 -9.10 9.85
N ARG A 81 10.77 -10.27 9.34
CA ARG A 81 11.26 -10.82 8.06
C ARG A 81 10.35 -10.51 6.88
N LYS A 82 9.12 -10.08 7.16
CA LYS A 82 8.10 -9.79 6.16
C LYS A 82 7.38 -8.49 6.46
N VAL A 83 7.08 -7.73 5.41
CA VAL A 83 6.25 -6.51 5.48
C VAL A 83 5.01 -6.73 4.64
N ALA A 84 3.83 -6.73 5.28
CA ALA A 84 2.56 -6.86 4.59
C ALA A 84 2.00 -5.46 4.25
N LEU A 85 1.73 -5.20 2.98
CA LEU A 85 1.15 -3.95 2.51
C LEU A 85 -0.29 -4.19 2.05
N GLY A 86 -1.18 -3.25 2.37
CA GLY A 86 -2.61 -3.29 2.07
C GLY A 86 -2.96 -3.00 0.61
N HIS A 87 -2.03 -3.18 -0.34
CA HIS A 87 -2.30 -2.95 -1.76
C HIS A 87 -3.35 -3.94 -2.26
N HIS A 88 -4.27 -3.45 -3.08
CA HIS A 88 -5.36 -4.20 -3.70
C HIS A 88 -5.23 -4.20 -5.24
N LEU A 89 -6.15 -4.87 -5.93
CA LEU A 89 -6.09 -5.06 -7.38
C LEU A 89 -6.06 -3.72 -8.14
N ASP A 90 -6.90 -2.77 -7.74
CA ASP A 90 -6.96 -1.45 -8.39
C ASP A 90 -5.61 -0.72 -8.31
N ASP A 91 -4.87 -0.82 -7.19
CA ASP A 91 -3.52 -0.25 -7.08
C ASP A 91 -2.56 -0.85 -8.12
N ALA A 92 -2.72 -2.14 -8.44
CA ALA A 92 -1.88 -2.86 -9.40
C ALA A 92 -2.18 -2.40 -10.82
N ILE A 93 -3.47 -2.22 -11.13
CA ILE A 93 -3.95 -1.73 -12.43
C ILE A 93 -3.52 -0.27 -12.63
N GLU A 94 -3.76 0.60 -11.63
CA GLU A 94 -3.32 1.99 -11.66
C GLU A 94 -1.81 2.09 -11.86
N THR A 95 -1.02 1.28 -11.14
CA THR A 95 0.44 1.28 -11.29
C THR A 95 0.87 0.79 -12.68
N PHE A 96 0.17 -0.18 -13.26
CA PHE A 96 0.42 -0.61 -14.64
C PHE A 96 0.20 0.54 -15.62
N PHE A 97 -0.93 1.25 -15.53
CA PHE A 97 -1.20 2.39 -16.41
C PHE A 97 -0.25 3.56 -16.18
N LEU A 98 0.12 3.85 -14.94
CA LEU A 98 1.15 4.84 -14.63
C LEU A 98 2.46 4.53 -15.37
N ASN A 99 2.94 3.29 -15.29
CA ASN A 99 4.17 2.86 -15.95
C ASN A 99 4.02 2.88 -17.48
N LEU A 100 2.91 2.38 -18.00
CA LEU A 100 2.68 2.33 -19.44
C LEU A 100 2.64 3.73 -20.05
N ILE A 101 1.89 4.66 -19.44
CA ILE A 101 1.60 5.98 -20.01
C ILE A 101 2.74 6.97 -19.78
N TYR A 102 3.29 7.03 -18.57
CA TYR A 102 4.28 8.06 -18.23
C TYR A 102 5.74 7.61 -18.37
N THR A 103 6.01 6.30 -18.36
CA THR A 103 7.39 5.79 -18.48
C THR A 103 7.59 4.85 -19.68
N GLY A 104 6.52 4.45 -20.38
CA GLY A 104 6.60 3.53 -21.51
C GLY A 104 6.96 2.10 -21.11
N GLN A 105 6.73 1.72 -19.86
CA GLN A 105 7.12 0.42 -19.31
C GLN A 105 5.91 -0.47 -19.05
N MET A 106 5.97 -1.72 -19.52
CA MET A 106 5.00 -2.74 -19.15
C MET A 106 5.40 -3.38 -17.82
N GLY A 107 4.63 -3.11 -16.77
CA GLY A 107 4.86 -3.76 -15.49
C GLY A 107 4.06 -3.13 -14.36
N THR A 108 3.85 -3.91 -13.31
CA THR A 108 3.28 -3.47 -12.03
C THR A 108 3.98 -4.19 -10.89
N PHE A 109 3.69 -3.85 -9.65
CA PHE A 109 4.27 -4.59 -8.53
C PHE A 109 3.71 -6.02 -8.46
N THR A 110 4.50 -6.94 -7.90
CA THR A 110 4.15 -8.35 -7.76
C THR A 110 3.54 -8.66 -6.38
N PRO A 111 2.89 -9.82 -6.18
CA PRO A 111 2.33 -10.21 -4.89
C PRO A 111 3.36 -10.35 -3.78
N SER A 112 4.60 -10.74 -4.13
CA SER A 112 5.71 -10.95 -3.20
C SER A 112 7.02 -10.48 -3.83
N VAL A 113 7.83 -9.73 -3.08
CA VAL A 113 9.15 -9.25 -3.50
C VAL A 113 10.15 -9.45 -2.36
N PHE A 114 11.23 -10.17 -2.61
CA PHE A 114 12.35 -10.25 -1.67
C PHE A 114 13.30 -9.07 -1.88
N LEU A 115 13.69 -8.39 -0.79
CA LEU A 115 14.54 -7.22 -0.80
C LEU A 115 15.94 -7.60 -0.28
N ASP A 116 16.82 -8.01 -1.18
CA ASP A 116 18.15 -8.57 -0.87
C ASP A 116 18.94 -7.75 0.15
N ARG A 117 18.97 -6.42 -0.03
CA ARG A 117 19.73 -5.49 0.82
C ARG A 117 19.29 -5.49 2.29
N THR A 118 18.05 -5.87 2.55
CA THR A 118 17.45 -5.86 3.89
C THR A 118 17.03 -7.24 4.36
N ALA A 119 17.11 -8.26 3.50
CA ALA A 119 16.55 -9.60 3.74
C ALA A 119 15.06 -9.60 4.18
N ILE A 120 14.29 -8.58 3.76
CA ILE A 120 12.85 -8.46 4.02
C ILE A 120 12.07 -8.93 2.80
N THR A 121 11.01 -9.72 3.00
CA THR A 121 10.02 -9.99 1.95
C THR A 121 8.83 -9.04 2.08
N THR A 122 8.59 -8.21 1.07
CA THR A 122 7.33 -7.46 0.96
C THR A 122 6.24 -8.36 0.38
N ILE A 123 5.10 -8.45 1.05
CA ILE A 123 3.94 -9.23 0.59
C ILE A 123 2.71 -8.33 0.47
N ARG A 124 1.80 -8.66 -0.45
CA ARG A 124 0.56 -7.91 -0.70
C ARG A 124 -0.64 -8.86 -0.65
N PRO A 125 -1.15 -9.20 0.55
CA PRO A 125 -2.17 -10.23 0.71
C PRO A 125 -3.50 -9.92 0.01
N LEU A 126 -3.81 -8.63 -0.19
CA LEU A 126 -5.09 -8.18 -0.76
C LEU A 126 -5.02 -7.92 -2.26
N ILE A 127 -3.89 -8.20 -2.92
CA ILE A 127 -3.60 -7.74 -4.28
C ILE A 127 -4.54 -8.27 -5.37
N GLN A 128 -5.27 -9.34 -5.07
CA GLN A 128 -6.22 -9.95 -5.99
C GLN A 128 -7.65 -9.45 -5.77
N LEU A 129 -7.91 -8.67 -4.72
CA LEU A 129 -9.22 -8.15 -4.38
C LEU A 129 -9.41 -6.78 -5.03
N PRO A 130 -10.54 -6.53 -5.73
CA PRO A 130 -10.92 -5.19 -6.15
C PRO A 130 -11.01 -4.19 -4.98
N GLY A 131 -10.71 -2.92 -5.25
CA GLY A 131 -10.72 -1.87 -4.22
C GLY A 131 -12.09 -1.69 -3.55
N ASP A 132 -13.16 -1.82 -4.31
CA ASP A 132 -14.55 -1.74 -3.81
C ASP A 132 -14.88 -2.86 -2.81
N THR A 133 -14.35 -4.07 -3.04
CA THR A 133 -14.48 -5.23 -2.17
C THR A 133 -13.75 -4.98 -0.85
N VAL A 134 -12.53 -4.46 -0.91
CA VAL A 134 -11.76 -4.09 0.31
C VAL A 134 -12.50 -3.00 1.09
N ALA A 135 -13.02 -1.99 0.41
CA ALA A 135 -13.80 -0.91 1.05
C ALA A 135 -15.11 -1.42 1.66
N ALA A 136 -15.81 -2.33 0.99
CA ALA A 136 -17.03 -2.95 1.50
C ALA A 136 -16.75 -3.78 2.76
N LEU A 137 -15.66 -4.55 2.77
CA LEU A 137 -15.21 -5.30 3.94
C LEU A 137 -14.86 -4.35 5.10
N ALA A 138 -14.10 -3.28 4.85
CA ALA A 138 -13.76 -2.31 5.88
C ALA A 138 -15.02 -1.67 6.51
N ARG A 139 -16.03 -1.32 5.70
CA ARG A 139 -17.32 -0.81 6.20
C ARG A 139 -18.09 -1.85 7.01
N ARG A 140 -18.17 -3.10 6.51
CA ARG A 140 -18.88 -4.20 7.19
C ARG A 140 -18.29 -4.50 8.55
N GLU A 141 -16.96 -4.54 8.63
CA GLU A 141 -16.20 -4.80 9.86
C GLU A 141 -16.03 -3.54 10.73
N ARG A 142 -16.57 -2.38 10.29
CA ARG A 142 -16.49 -1.08 10.97
C ARG A 142 -15.05 -0.67 11.31
N LEU A 143 -14.12 -0.94 10.40
CA LEU A 143 -12.72 -0.58 10.58
C LEU A 143 -12.54 0.95 10.50
N PRO A 144 -11.71 1.54 11.37
CA PRO A 144 -11.42 2.96 11.32
C PRO A 144 -10.63 3.31 10.05
N VAL A 145 -10.99 4.41 9.41
CA VAL A 145 -10.29 4.97 8.24
C VAL A 145 -9.66 6.29 8.65
N LEU A 146 -8.32 6.35 8.62
CA LEU A 146 -7.59 7.58 8.90
C LEU A 146 -7.62 8.49 7.67
N LYS A 147 -7.90 9.78 7.88
CA LYS A 147 -7.81 10.79 6.81
C LYS A 147 -6.34 11.02 6.45
N ASN A 148 -6.07 11.18 5.16
CA ASN A 148 -4.74 11.51 4.66
C ASN A 148 -4.51 13.03 4.82
N PRO A 149 -3.56 13.49 5.65
CA PRO A 149 -3.30 14.92 5.87
C PRO A 149 -2.46 15.58 4.75
N CYS A 150 -2.07 14.83 3.71
CA CYS A 150 -1.17 15.33 2.69
C CYS A 150 -1.80 16.44 1.84
N PRO A 151 -1.17 17.63 1.72
CA PRO A 151 -1.69 18.74 0.92
C PRO A 151 -1.63 18.48 -0.60
N ALA A 152 -0.79 17.55 -1.05
CA ALA A 152 -0.66 17.20 -2.47
C ALA A 152 -1.60 16.05 -2.90
N SER A 153 -2.67 15.79 -2.16
CA SER A 153 -3.54 14.63 -2.37
C SER A 153 -4.61 14.81 -3.46
N GLU A 154 -4.97 16.04 -3.82
CA GLU A 154 -6.21 16.29 -4.59
C GLU A 154 -6.05 16.24 -6.12
N HIS A 155 -4.84 16.29 -6.69
CA HIS A 155 -4.62 16.16 -8.13
C HIS A 155 -3.29 15.47 -8.44
N THR A 156 -3.31 14.13 -8.50
CA THR A 156 -2.11 13.33 -8.80
C THR A 156 -2.32 12.49 -10.04
N CYS A 157 -1.24 12.13 -10.75
CA CYS A 157 -1.30 11.17 -11.85
C CYS A 157 -1.97 9.84 -11.43
N ARG A 158 -1.91 9.48 -10.14
CA ARG A 158 -2.60 8.30 -9.63
C ARG A 158 -4.13 8.48 -9.60
N GLN A 159 -4.61 9.68 -9.26
CA GLN A 159 -6.03 9.99 -9.32
C GLN A 159 -6.56 9.93 -10.76
N GLU A 160 -5.79 10.44 -11.73
CA GLU A 160 -6.10 10.29 -13.16
C GLU A 160 -6.19 8.80 -13.57
N MET A 161 -5.25 7.96 -13.11
CA MET A 161 -5.31 6.51 -13.41
C MET A 161 -6.50 5.83 -12.75
N LYS A 162 -6.89 6.25 -11.55
CA LYS A 162 -8.08 5.72 -10.88
C LYS A 162 -9.34 6.01 -11.70
N GLU A 163 -9.50 7.24 -12.17
CA GLU A 163 -10.61 7.66 -13.03
C GLU A 163 -10.63 6.87 -14.36
N LEU A 164 -9.45 6.65 -14.97
CA LEU A 164 -9.32 5.81 -16.16
C LEU A 164 -9.77 4.36 -15.89
N VAL A 165 -9.37 3.77 -14.76
CA VAL A 165 -9.77 2.40 -14.40
C VAL A 165 -11.28 2.30 -14.17
N GLU A 166 -11.88 3.31 -13.53
CA GLU A 166 -13.33 3.39 -13.35
C GLU A 166 -14.06 3.52 -14.70
N GLU A 167 -13.54 4.32 -15.63
CA GLU A 167 -14.10 4.44 -16.97
C GLU A 167 -14.03 3.11 -17.75
N LEU A 168 -12.87 2.44 -17.71
CA LEU A 168 -12.66 1.17 -18.39
C LEU A 168 -13.58 0.08 -17.85
N ASP A 169 -13.75 -0.02 -16.54
CA ASP A 169 -14.61 -1.05 -15.95
C ASP A 169 -16.10 -0.77 -16.21
N ARG A 170 -16.50 0.51 -16.26
CA ARG A 170 -17.85 0.91 -16.68
C ARG A 170 -18.12 0.58 -18.15
N ARG A 171 -17.15 0.81 -19.04
CA ARG A 171 -17.28 0.55 -20.48
C ARG A 171 -17.15 -0.92 -20.83
N TYR A 172 -16.32 -1.65 -20.10
CA TYR A 172 -16.03 -3.06 -20.32
C TYR A 172 -16.26 -3.86 -19.03
N PRO A 173 -17.50 -4.28 -18.74
CA PRO A 173 -17.83 -5.01 -17.52
C PRO A 173 -16.89 -6.21 -17.28
N GLY A 174 -16.38 -6.28 -16.05
CA GLY A 174 -15.41 -7.30 -15.64
C GLY A 174 -13.98 -7.03 -16.07
N PHE A 175 -13.66 -5.81 -16.50
CA PHE A 175 -12.29 -5.39 -16.85
C PHE A 175 -11.31 -5.71 -15.72
N ARG A 176 -11.64 -5.37 -14.47
CA ARG A 176 -10.80 -5.69 -13.30
C ARG A 176 -10.43 -7.17 -13.22
N TYR A 177 -11.42 -8.06 -13.39
CA TYR A 177 -11.20 -9.51 -13.31
C TYR A 177 -10.42 -10.06 -14.51
N LYS A 178 -10.66 -9.53 -15.71
CA LYS A 178 -9.88 -9.87 -16.92
C LYS A 178 -8.43 -9.42 -16.77
N PHE A 179 -8.20 -8.23 -16.22
CA PHE A 179 -6.87 -7.71 -15.93
C PHE A 179 -6.16 -8.59 -14.89
N ARG A 180 -6.84 -8.95 -13.79
CA ARG A 180 -6.33 -9.92 -12.82
C ARG A 180 -5.95 -11.25 -13.47
N ALA A 181 -6.80 -11.79 -14.33
CA ALA A 181 -6.51 -13.03 -15.04
C ALA A 181 -5.28 -12.88 -15.95
N ALA A 182 -5.14 -11.75 -16.64
CA ALA A 182 -3.95 -11.44 -17.44
C ALA A 182 -2.68 -11.38 -16.58
N LEU A 183 -2.72 -10.74 -15.41
CA LEU A 183 -1.59 -10.72 -14.48
C LEU A 183 -1.19 -12.14 -14.04
N LEU A 184 -2.16 -12.98 -13.64
CA LEU A 184 -1.91 -14.36 -13.21
C LEU A 184 -1.32 -15.24 -14.34
N ASN A 185 -1.63 -14.93 -15.59
CA ASN A 185 -1.11 -15.65 -16.76
C ASN A 185 0.15 -15.00 -17.37
N SER A 186 0.64 -13.92 -16.77
CA SER A 186 1.81 -13.19 -17.26
C SER A 186 3.07 -13.57 -16.51
N SER A 187 4.22 -13.42 -17.16
CA SER A 187 5.53 -13.51 -16.50
C SER A 187 5.71 -12.51 -15.35
N PHE A 188 4.91 -11.43 -15.30
CA PHE A 188 5.01 -10.41 -14.26
C PHE A 188 4.71 -10.94 -12.85
N TRP A 189 3.81 -11.91 -12.68
CA TRP A 189 3.38 -12.41 -11.36
C TRP A 189 3.72 -13.88 -11.12
N THR A 190 4.21 -14.59 -12.14
CA THR A 190 4.57 -16.01 -12.05
C THR A 190 6.03 -16.26 -11.68
N GLU A 191 6.86 -15.21 -11.62
CA GLU A 191 8.26 -15.26 -11.15
C GLU A 191 8.40 -14.89 -9.66
#